data_AF-A0A957F6A1-F1
#
_entry.id   AF-A0A957F6A1-F1
#
_cell.length_a   1.000
_cell.length_b   1.000
_cell.length_c   1.000
_cell.angle_alpha   90.00
_cell.angle_beta   90.00
_cell.angle_gamma   90.00
#
_symmetry.space_group_name_H-M   'P 1'
#
loop_
_entity.id
_entity.type
_entity.pdbx_description
1 polymer ?
#
loop_
_entity_poly.entity_id
_entity_poly.type
_entity_poly.pdbx_seq_one_letter_code
_entity_poly.pdbx_strand_id
1 'polypeptide(L)'
;IQPQLGGNLTFARAELMTGYGRLASRWQLTKETFTLDATIPPNTTATIVLPSPDPAAIFAGERPLTDAPDLRSFRQIADQLFIEVGSGTYTFSVQSEVQLL
;
A
#
# COMPACT_ATOMS: atom_id res chain seq x y z
N ILE A 1 5.66 -5.49 0.52
CA ILE A 1 4.22 -5.79 0.44
C ILE A 1 3.74 -5.34 -0.92
N GLN A 2 3.32 -6.28 -1.78
CA GLN A 2 2.90 -6.01 -3.16
C GLN A 2 1.64 -6.83 -3.45
N PRO A 3 0.45 -6.27 -3.18
CA PRO A 3 -0.81 -6.89 -3.57
C PRO A 3 -0.82 -7.16 -5.08
N GLN A 4 -1.26 -8.37 -5.46
CA GLN A 4 -1.52 -8.72 -6.85
C GLN A 4 -3.03 -8.71 -7.05
N LEU A 5 -3.52 -7.72 -7.78
CA LEU A 5 -4.93 -7.62 -8.15
C LEU A 5 -5.23 -8.59 -9.30
N GLY A 6 -6.48 -9.04 -9.38
CA GLY A 6 -6.96 -9.89 -10.48
C GLY A 6 -7.83 -11.06 -10.02
N GLY A 7 -8.27 -11.88 -10.96
CA GLY A 7 -9.06 -13.10 -10.68
C GLY A 7 -10.39 -12.83 -9.97
N ASN A 8 -11.02 -11.66 -10.23
CA ASN A 8 -12.23 -11.19 -9.55
C ASN A 8 -12.11 -11.01 -8.03
N LEU A 9 -10.89 -11.02 -7.48
CA LEU A 9 -10.67 -10.77 -6.07
C LEU A 9 -10.84 -9.27 -5.77
N THR A 10 -11.75 -8.96 -4.86
CA THR A 10 -11.97 -7.59 -4.37
C THR A 10 -11.38 -7.38 -2.98
N PHE A 11 -10.79 -8.41 -2.38
CA PHE A 11 -10.23 -8.36 -1.04
C PHE A 11 -9.22 -9.49 -0.82
N ALA A 12 -8.16 -9.21 -0.08
CA ALA A 12 -7.37 -10.24 0.59
C ALA A 12 -6.73 -9.73 1.88
N ARG A 13 -6.42 -10.66 2.79
CA ARG A 13 -5.69 -10.41 4.03
C ARG A 13 -4.66 -11.51 4.26
N ALA A 14 -3.49 -11.12 4.73
CA ALA A 14 -2.45 -12.03 5.18
C ALA A 14 -1.75 -11.47 6.42
N GLU A 15 -1.32 -12.37 7.31
CA GLU A 15 -0.51 -12.05 8.48
C GLU A 15 0.59 -13.10 8.66
N LEU A 16 1.71 -12.64 9.18
CA LEU A 16 2.88 -13.47 9.46
C LEU A 16 3.50 -13.03 10.78
N MET A 17 3.69 -13.99 11.69
CA MET A 17 4.52 -13.79 12.86
C MET A 17 5.99 -13.97 12.48
N THR A 18 6.73 -12.87 12.48
CA THR A 18 8.17 -12.84 12.23
C THR A 18 8.94 -12.80 13.54
N GLY A 19 10.27 -12.94 13.49
CA GLY A 19 11.14 -12.70 14.65
C GLY A 19 11.10 -11.26 15.19
N TYR A 20 10.62 -10.30 14.39
CA TYR A 20 10.50 -8.89 14.77
C TYR A 20 9.10 -8.53 15.28
N GLY A 21 8.15 -9.48 15.25
CA GLY A 21 6.75 -9.27 15.59
C GLY A 21 5.82 -9.48 14.39
N ARG A 22 4.57 -9.00 14.53
CA ARG A 22 3.51 -9.23 13.55
C ARG A 22 3.69 -8.34 12.31
N LEU A 23 3.88 -8.95 11.15
CA LEU A 23 3.72 -8.33 9.83
C LEU A 23 2.30 -8.64 9.34
N ALA A 24 1.56 -7.65 8.88
CA ALA A 24 0.23 -7.88 8.32
C ALA A 24 -0.04 -6.98 7.12
N SER A 25 -0.87 -7.47 6.21
CA SER A 25 -1.43 -6.69 5.11
C SER A 25 -2.89 -7.07 4.87
N ARG A 26 -3.68 -6.08 4.49
CA ARG A 26 -5.08 -6.25 4.11
C ARG A 26 -5.35 -5.26 2.99
N TRP A 27 -5.89 -5.71 1.87
CA TRP A 27 -6.33 -4.81 0.82
C TRP A 27 -7.78 -5.07 0.45
N GLN A 28 -8.43 -4.01 -0.02
CA GLN A 28 -9.80 -4.03 -0.51
C GLN A 28 -9.88 -3.17 -1.77
N LEU A 29 -10.67 -3.63 -2.73
CA LEU A 29 -10.95 -2.95 -3.97
C LEU A 29 -12.46 -2.68 -4.05
N THR A 30 -12.81 -1.40 -4.22
CA THR A 30 -14.15 -0.95 -4.60
C THR A 30 -14.13 -0.50 -6.07
N LYS A 31 -15.23 0.06 -6.57
CA LYS A 31 -15.28 0.59 -7.94
C LYS A 31 -14.33 1.78 -8.17
N GLU A 32 -14.05 2.54 -7.11
CA GLU A 32 -13.39 3.85 -7.19
C GLU A 32 -12.10 3.91 -6.37
N THR A 33 -11.86 2.91 -5.51
CA THR A 33 -10.76 2.96 -4.55
C THR A 33 -10.14 1.59 -4.35
N PHE A 34 -8.82 1.56 -4.43
CA PHE A 34 -8.01 0.51 -3.84
C PHE A 34 -7.47 0.99 -2.49
N THR A 35 -7.70 0.24 -1.41
CA THR A 35 -7.18 0.54 -0.08
C THR A 35 -6.30 -0.60 0.41
N LEU A 36 -5.12 -0.27 0.96
CA LEU A 36 -4.17 -1.19 1.56
C LEU A 36 -3.83 -0.77 3.00
N ASP A 37 -4.17 -1.61 3.96
CA ASP A 37 -3.68 -1.53 5.33
C ASP A 37 -2.42 -2.41 5.48
N ALA A 38 -1.37 -1.87 6.09
CA ALA A 38 -0.12 -2.57 6.36
C ALA A 38 0.35 -2.33 7.79
N THR A 39 0.81 -3.40 8.46
CA THR A 39 1.49 -3.33 9.75
C THR A 39 2.90 -3.83 9.58
N ILE A 40 3.87 -2.96 9.82
CA ILE A 40 5.31 -3.23 9.72
C ILE A 40 5.90 -3.27 11.14
N PRO A 41 6.46 -4.41 11.58
CA PRO A 41 6.94 -4.55 12.95
C PRO A 41 8.12 -3.62 13.27
N PRO A 42 8.38 -3.33 14.57
CA PRO A 42 9.53 -2.54 15.00
C PRO A 42 10.86 -3.07 14.45
N ASN A 43 11.83 -2.17 14.26
CA ASN A 43 13.18 -2.48 13.74
C ASN A 43 13.19 -3.11 12.33
N THR A 44 12.13 -2.92 11.55
CA THR A 44 12.05 -3.35 10.15
C THR A 44 11.62 -2.21 9.24
N THR A 45 11.80 -2.42 7.93
CA THR A 45 11.31 -1.53 6.87
C THR A 45 10.51 -2.34 5.87
N ALA A 46 9.72 -1.67 5.06
CA ALA A 46 9.01 -2.31 3.96
C ALA A 46 9.00 -1.44 2.72
N THR A 47 9.01 -2.10 1.56
CA THR A 47 8.57 -1.49 0.31
C THR A 47 7.11 -1.86 0.08
N ILE A 48 6.25 -0.85 0.03
CA ILE A 48 4.86 -0.95 -0.38
C ILE A 48 4.79 -0.68 -1.88
N VAL A 49 4.08 -1.52 -2.62
CA VAL A 49 3.89 -1.35 -4.06
C VAL A 49 2.40 -1.17 -4.33
N LEU A 50 2.03 -0.03 -4.91
CA LEU A 50 0.65 0.33 -5.19
C LEU A 50 0.38 0.27 -6.71
N PRO A 51 -0.82 -0.16 -7.13
CA PRO A 51 -1.21 -0.30 -8.53
C PRO A 51 -1.64 1.05 -9.15
N SER A 52 -0.83 2.08 -8.96
CA SER A 52 -0.96 3.36 -9.66
C SER A 52 0.42 4.01 -9.75
N PRO A 53 0.80 4.56 -10.91
CA PRO A 53 2.05 5.29 -11.05
C PRO A 53 1.94 6.75 -10.58
N ASP A 54 0.73 7.30 -10.44
CA ASP A 54 0.48 8.71 -10.16
C ASP A 54 0.45 8.98 -8.64
N PRO A 55 1.46 9.67 -8.07
CA PRO A 55 1.47 10.01 -6.65
C PRO A 55 0.33 10.93 -6.23
N ALA A 56 -0.23 11.73 -7.15
CA ALA A 56 -1.33 12.65 -6.83
C ALA A 56 -2.65 11.92 -6.57
N ALA A 57 -2.80 10.69 -7.09
CA ALA A 57 -3.93 9.83 -6.85
C ALA A 57 -3.81 9.01 -5.55
N ILE A 58 -2.70 9.15 -4.81
CA ILE A 58 -2.37 8.30 -3.66
C ILE A 58 -2.42 9.11 -2.37
N PHE A 59 -3.11 8.54 -1.38
CA PHE A 59 -3.23 9.08 -0.03
C PHE A 59 -2.59 8.13 0.98
N ALA A 60 -1.86 8.67 1.94
CA ALA A 60 -1.39 7.99 3.14
C ALA A 60 -2.23 8.46 4.34
N GLY A 61 -3.19 7.64 4.74
CA GLY A 61 -4.30 8.06 5.61
C GLY A 61 -5.15 9.11 4.91
N GLU A 62 -5.30 10.27 5.54
CA GLU A 62 -6.08 11.40 5.00
C GLU A 62 -5.20 12.42 4.23
N ARG A 63 -3.89 12.19 4.15
CA ARG A 63 -2.94 13.13 3.51
C ARG A 63 -2.54 12.66 2.11
N PRO A 64 -2.35 13.57 1.15
CA PRO A 64 -1.66 13.24 -0.09
C PRO A 64 -0.30 12.61 0.19
N LEU A 65 0.12 11.66 -0.66
CA LEU A 65 1.38 10.94 -0.47
C LEU A 65 2.59 11.89 -0.36
N THR A 66 2.58 12.99 -1.12
CA THR A 66 3.65 14.00 -1.14
C THR A 66 3.84 14.74 0.19
N ASP A 67 2.82 14.72 1.04
CA ASP A 67 2.78 15.46 2.31
C ASP A 67 2.90 14.52 3.52
N ALA A 68 3.13 13.23 3.29
CA ALA A 68 3.19 12.22 4.33
C ALA A 68 4.57 12.20 5.02
N PRO A 69 4.67 12.59 6.30
CA PRO A 69 5.97 12.76 6.97
C PRO A 69 6.68 11.43 7.29
N ASP A 70 5.93 10.34 7.32
CA ASP A 70 6.40 9.02 7.78
C ASP A 70 6.92 8.13 6.63
N LEU A 71 7.00 8.68 5.41
CA LEU A 71 7.57 8.02 4.25
C LEU A 71 9.06 8.31 4.16
N ARG A 72 9.85 7.29 3.80
CA ARG A 72 11.29 7.44 3.59
C ARG A 72 11.61 7.90 2.18
N SER A 73 10.95 7.29 1.20
CA SER A 73 11.09 7.63 -0.22
C SER A 73 9.91 7.04 -1.00
N PHE A 74 9.69 7.53 -2.22
CA PHE A 74 8.91 6.80 -3.21
C PHE A 74 9.51 6.98 -4.61
N ARG A 75 9.24 6.03 -5.50
CA ARG A 75 9.65 6.08 -6.90
C ARG A 75 8.60 5.41 -7.79
N GLN A 76 8.39 5.96 -8.96
CA GLN A 76 7.57 5.37 -9.99
C GLN A 76 8.39 4.36 -10.79
N ILE A 77 7.85 3.16 -11.00
CA ILE A 77 8.40 2.16 -11.91
C ILE A 77 7.24 1.60 -12.73
N ALA A 78 7.28 1.82 -14.05
CA ALA A 78 6.20 1.46 -14.96
C ALA A 78 4.84 2.01 -14.49
N ASP A 79 3.88 1.13 -14.22
CA ASP A 79 2.50 1.40 -13.80
C ASP A 79 2.31 1.35 -12.27
N GLN A 80 3.40 1.26 -11.52
CA GLN A 80 3.36 1.07 -10.06
C GLN A 80 4.19 2.13 -9.33
N LEU A 81 3.73 2.47 -8.13
CA LEU A 81 4.49 3.30 -7.20
C LEU A 81 5.08 2.44 -6.09
N PHE A 82 6.39 2.57 -5.90
CA PHE A 82 7.16 1.89 -4.87
C PHE A 82 7.43 2.89 -3.74
N ILE A 83 6.90 2.63 -2.56
CA ILE A 83 6.98 3.50 -1.38
C ILE A 83 7.80 2.78 -0.31
N GLU A 84 8.87 3.41 0.17
CA GLU A 84 9.65 2.91 1.29
C GLU A 84 9.13 3.51 2.61
N VAL A 85 8.84 2.64 3.57
CA VAL A 85 8.36 3.01 4.91
C VAL A 85 9.19 2.35 5.99
N GLY A 86 9.19 2.98 7.17
CA GLY A 86 9.71 2.39 8.41
C GLY A 86 8.72 1.42 9.05
N SER A 87 8.96 1.12 10.33
CA SER A 87 7.99 0.40 11.17
C SER A 87 6.78 1.27 11.47
N GLY A 88 5.60 0.67 11.55
CA GLY A 88 4.36 1.39 11.85
C GLY A 88 3.13 0.72 11.26
N THR A 89 2.00 1.39 11.41
CA THR A 89 0.75 1.03 10.75
C THR A 89 0.42 2.09 9.72
N TYR A 90 0.16 1.65 8.50
CA TYR A 90 -0.09 2.52 7.36
C TYR A 90 -1.41 2.11 6.70
N THR A 91 -2.16 3.10 6.25
CA THR A 91 -3.27 2.91 5.31
C THR A 91 -2.96 3.73 4.08
N PHE A 92 -2.93 3.07 2.92
CA PHE A 92 -2.79 3.72 1.62
C PHE A 92 -4.07 3.57 0.84
N SER A 93 -4.49 4.64 0.17
CA SER A 93 -5.63 4.63 -0.74
C SER A 93 -5.23 5.18 -2.08
N VAL A 94 -5.61 4.48 -3.14
CA VAL A 94 -5.48 4.92 -4.53
C VAL A 94 -6.87 5.29 -5.01
N GLN A 95 -7.09 6.56 -5.33
CA GLN A 95 -8.31 7.02 -5.97
C GLN A 95 -8.16 6.86 -7.48
N SER A 96 -8.83 5.89 -8.07
CA SER A 96 -8.86 5.70 -9.51
C SER A 96 -10.00 4.76 -9.87
N GLU A 97 -10.62 4.96 -11.04
CA GLU A 97 -11.39 3.90 -11.69
C GLU A 97 -10.42 2.76 -11.98
N VAL A 98 -10.37 1.77 -11.09
CA VAL A 98 -9.53 0.59 -11.31
C VAL A 98 -10.11 -0.15 -12.50
N GLN A 99 -9.45 -0.06 -13.66
CA GLN A 99 -9.78 -0.88 -14.82
C GLN A 99 -9.59 -2.35 -14.41
N LEU A 100 -10.71 -3.03 -14.18
CA LEU A 100 -10.74 -4.47 -14.00
C LEU A 100 -10.32 -5.11 -15.34
N LEU A 101 -9.16 -5.75 -15.35
CA LEU A 101 -8.66 -6.57 -16.47
C LEU A 101 -9.54 -7.82 -16.68
#